data_AF-A0A8H7RP02-F1
#
_entry.id   AF-A0A8H7RP02-F1
#
_cell.length_a   1.000
_cell.length_b   1.000
_cell.length_c   1.000
_cell.angle_alpha   90.00
_cell.angle_beta   90.00
_cell.angle_gamma   90.00
#
_symmetry.space_group_name_H-M   'P 1'
#
loop_
_entity.id
_entity.type
_entity.pdbx_description
1 polymer ?
#
loop_
_entity_poly.entity_id
_entity_poly.type
_entity_poly.pdbx_seq_one_letter_code
_entity_poly.pdbx_strand_id
1 'polypeptide(L)'
;MNAEKILNACDFDLDSAFVEVLDNHQNHFGTSQLLNDLSSLVRCRSNDLERTKNRSKSSEIELLIQEQHVWDLLETISSLRHGNTKEAIRLSEREDEPWRTMLLARHVNDTQRIKGGYLVEWLPDQRTAWRETNELIQSQDEVDQYEAAVNGIIMGDINQVLPVCHSWEDVVWAYYNTQVVKSIDDQIYELKDQSSFLLNNEYVKLAKEKDNSESNTGILFFHNAILAILSDHISQFITNVDITTSFDIHTRELVLRFISALIIYYHEHMNKPLTDQVYKILRQYAELNGKRNTLRPKVLSYYAAYLPQTLQIDLVSEFFSNYDWDEDEQSILYDMGRQFNLNIVCIARRTAANEIDIFLKEETSKKRIMSRAIRFEDDISERAKRCLRSFKWLLMDETLYFDAVCFANQLIRHALATSNNHLAEEILTILPVSITNVCVLQSQEKVSLLNELNELENYRHLLLGDNL
;
A
#
# COMPACT_ATOMS: atom_id res chain seq x y z
N MET A 1 -26.72 20.06 -16.26
CA MET A 1 -26.89 20.40 -17.69
C MET A 1 -28.36 20.78 -17.96
N ASN A 2 -28.74 21.41 -19.08
CA ASN A 2 -30.16 21.70 -19.38
C ASN A 2 -30.65 20.77 -20.50
N ALA A 3 -31.29 19.67 -20.12
CA ALA A 3 -31.81 18.64 -21.02
C ALA A 3 -32.76 19.18 -22.10
N GLU A 4 -33.60 20.15 -21.74
CA GLU A 4 -34.56 20.76 -22.67
C GLU A 4 -33.84 21.54 -23.78
N LYS A 5 -32.73 22.21 -23.47
CA LYS A 5 -31.92 22.91 -24.47
C LYS A 5 -31.23 21.95 -25.44
N ILE A 6 -30.72 20.82 -24.94
CA ILE A 6 -30.03 19.82 -25.77
C ILE A 6 -31.04 19.11 -26.67
N LEU A 7 -32.18 18.66 -26.13
CA LEU A 7 -33.25 18.08 -26.95
C LEU A 7 -33.73 19.03 -28.05
N ASN A 8 -33.92 20.32 -27.73
CA ASN A 8 -34.28 21.31 -28.75
C ASN A 8 -33.20 21.50 -29.82
N ALA A 9 -31.91 21.41 -29.45
CA ALA A 9 -30.80 21.50 -30.41
C ALA A 9 -30.69 20.26 -31.30
N CYS A 10 -31.12 19.10 -30.80
CA CYS A 10 -31.14 17.83 -31.51
C CYS A 10 -32.49 17.53 -32.19
N ASP A 11 -33.36 18.52 -32.38
CA ASP A 11 -34.70 18.34 -32.98
C ASP A 11 -35.55 17.23 -32.30
N PHE A 12 -35.36 17.07 -30.98
CA PHE A 12 -35.97 16.04 -30.14
C PHE A 12 -35.63 14.59 -30.55
N ASP A 13 -34.50 14.39 -31.23
CA ASP A 13 -33.89 13.08 -31.44
C ASP A 13 -33.07 12.67 -30.21
N LEU A 14 -33.50 11.60 -29.55
CA LEU A 14 -32.87 11.09 -28.32
C LEU A 14 -31.48 10.52 -28.57
N ASP A 15 -31.27 9.86 -29.71
CA ASP A 15 -29.97 9.27 -30.04
C ASP A 15 -28.92 10.37 -30.22
N SER A 16 -29.25 11.42 -30.98
CA SER A 16 -28.38 12.59 -31.13
C SER A 16 -28.14 13.32 -29.81
N ALA A 17 -29.17 13.46 -28.97
CA ALA A 17 -29.04 14.08 -27.65
C ALA A 17 -28.15 13.26 -26.71
N PHE A 18 -28.25 11.93 -26.72
CA PHE A 18 -27.39 11.05 -25.93
C PHE A 18 -25.93 11.17 -26.35
N VAL A 19 -25.65 11.17 -27.67
CA VAL A 19 -24.28 11.38 -28.17
C VAL A 19 -23.70 12.70 -27.67
N GLU A 20 -24.48 13.80 -27.72
CA GLU A 20 -24.03 15.10 -27.25
C GLU A 20 -23.76 15.12 -25.74
N VAL A 21 -24.54 14.41 -24.94
CA VAL A 21 -24.28 14.27 -23.49
C VAL A 21 -23.04 13.43 -23.22
N LEU A 22 -22.86 12.31 -23.93
CA LEU A 22 -21.68 11.47 -23.79
C LEU A 22 -20.40 12.22 -24.20
N ASP A 23 -20.47 13.04 -25.25
CA ASP A 23 -19.37 13.89 -25.69
C ASP A 23 -19.00 14.97 -24.67
N ASN A 24 -20.00 15.55 -24.00
CA ASN A 24 -19.76 16.51 -22.91
C ASN A 24 -19.15 15.85 -21.66
N HIS A 25 -19.29 14.53 -21.51
CA HIS A 25 -18.78 13.74 -20.40
C HIS A 25 -17.54 12.90 -20.74
N GLN A 26 -16.80 13.23 -21.82
CA GLN A 26 -15.68 12.46 -22.38
C GLN A 26 -14.62 11.91 -21.40
N ASN A 27 -14.51 12.44 -20.17
CA ASN A 27 -13.57 11.97 -19.13
C ASN A 27 -14.24 11.41 -17.85
N HIS A 28 -15.57 11.30 -17.81
CA HIS A 28 -16.37 11.00 -16.61
C HIS A 28 -17.50 9.98 -16.85
N PHE A 29 -17.25 8.99 -17.69
CA PHE A 29 -18.15 7.85 -17.87
C PHE A 29 -18.36 7.10 -16.54
N GLY A 30 -19.62 6.80 -16.21
CA GLY A 30 -19.99 6.11 -14.96
C GLY A 30 -20.19 7.01 -13.73
N THR A 31 -20.15 8.34 -13.88
CA THR A 31 -20.48 9.24 -12.77
C THR A 31 -22.00 9.34 -12.55
N SER A 32 -22.42 9.56 -11.30
CA SER A 32 -23.83 9.86 -10.96
C SER A 32 -24.36 11.07 -11.74
N GLN A 33 -23.49 12.02 -12.07
CA GLN A 33 -23.85 13.18 -12.87
C GLN A 33 -24.23 12.82 -14.32
N LEU A 34 -23.47 11.93 -14.97
CA LEU A 34 -23.81 11.43 -16.30
C LEU A 34 -25.15 10.68 -16.28
N LEU A 35 -25.37 9.83 -15.28
CA LEU A 35 -26.63 9.09 -15.10
C LEU A 35 -27.82 10.06 -14.98
N ASN A 36 -27.69 11.09 -14.16
CA ASN A 36 -28.72 12.11 -13.95
C ASN A 36 -28.99 12.93 -15.22
N ASP A 37 -27.94 13.28 -15.95
CA ASP A 37 -28.02 14.03 -17.19
C ASP A 37 -28.72 13.21 -18.30
N LEU A 38 -28.44 11.91 -18.43
CA LEU A 38 -29.12 11.00 -19.36
C LEU A 38 -30.59 10.76 -18.97
N SER A 39 -30.86 10.44 -17.70
CA SER A 39 -32.23 10.30 -17.16
C SER A 39 -33.06 11.57 -17.42
N SER A 40 -32.44 12.75 -17.27
CA SER A 40 -33.12 14.02 -17.51
C SER A 40 -33.53 14.24 -18.97
N LEU A 41 -32.78 13.69 -19.95
CA LEU A 41 -33.16 13.74 -21.37
C LEU A 41 -34.39 12.88 -21.65
N VAL A 42 -34.39 11.61 -21.22
CA VAL A 42 -35.51 10.69 -21.40
C VAL A 42 -36.78 11.28 -20.81
N ARG A 43 -36.69 11.80 -19.59
CA ARG A 43 -37.82 12.46 -18.91
C ARG A 43 -38.30 13.70 -19.66
N CYS A 44 -37.38 14.53 -20.16
CA CYS A 44 -37.77 15.76 -20.86
C CYS A 44 -38.46 15.43 -22.20
N ARG A 45 -38.04 14.37 -22.88
CA ARG A 45 -38.69 13.87 -24.11
C ARG A 45 -40.04 13.21 -23.83
N SER A 46 -40.17 12.41 -22.78
CA SER A 46 -41.43 11.83 -22.35
C SER A 46 -42.49 12.91 -22.08
N ASN A 47 -42.14 13.92 -21.27
CA ASN A 47 -43.00 15.06 -20.97
C ASN A 47 -43.43 15.86 -22.21
N ASP A 48 -42.54 16.02 -23.20
CA ASP A 48 -42.85 16.70 -24.47
C ASP A 48 -43.90 15.92 -25.29
N LEU A 49 -43.73 14.60 -25.40
CA LEU A 49 -44.66 13.74 -26.13
C LEU A 49 -46.04 13.64 -25.46
N GLU A 50 -46.09 13.60 -24.12
CA GLU A 50 -47.35 13.67 -23.36
C GLU A 50 -48.08 15.00 -23.58
N ARG A 51 -47.35 16.12 -23.56
CA ARG A 51 -47.92 17.46 -23.81
C ARG A 51 -48.48 17.59 -25.23
N THR A 52 -47.81 17.01 -26.22
CA THR A 52 -48.20 17.12 -27.63
C THR A 52 -49.33 16.17 -28.02
N LYS A 53 -49.72 15.20 -27.15
CA LYS A 53 -50.82 14.23 -27.37
C LYS A 53 -50.79 13.58 -28.76
N ASN A 54 -49.59 13.29 -29.25
CA ASN A 54 -49.41 12.87 -30.62
C ASN A 54 -49.76 11.37 -30.78
N ARG A 55 -51.00 11.07 -31.17
CA ARG A 55 -51.52 9.69 -31.28
C ARG A 55 -50.74 8.77 -32.23
N SER A 56 -49.90 9.31 -33.12
CA SER A 56 -49.05 8.49 -34.00
C SER A 56 -47.80 7.95 -33.30
N LYS A 57 -47.49 8.43 -32.09
CA LYS A 57 -46.30 8.09 -31.31
C LYS A 57 -46.63 7.41 -29.98
N SER A 58 -47.84 6.86 -29.82
CA SER A 58 -48.27 6.21 -28.57
C SER A 58 -47.33 5.09 -28.13
N SER A 59 -46.77 4.32 -29.07
CA SER A 59 -45.77 3.29 -28.76
C SER A 59 -44.42 3.86 -28.32
N GLU A 60 -44.01 5.02 -28.84
CA GLU A 60 -42.79 5.74 -28.41
C GLU A 60 -42.98 6.27 -26.98
N ILE A 61 -44.18 6.77 -26.65
CA ILE A 61 -44.53 7.21 -25.30
C ILE A 61 -44.47 6.05 -24.31
N GLU A 62 -45.07 4.91 -24.63
CA GLU A 62 -45.04 3.71 -23.77
C GLU A 62 -43.60 3.25 -23.50
N LEU A 63 -42.75 3.20 -24.54
CA LEU A 63 -41.34 2.84 -24.39
C LEU A 63 -40.57 3.84 -23.51
N LEU A 64 -40.79 5.14 -23.69
CA LEU A 64 -40.11 6.17 -22.91
C LEU A 64 -40.56 6.21 -21.45
N ILE A 65 -41.82 5.88 -21.15
CA ILE A 65 -42.30 5.72 -19.78
C ILE A 65 -41.61 4.52 -19.12
N GLN A 66 -41.51 3.39 -19.82
CA GLN A 66 -40.77 2.23 -19.32
C GLN A 66 -39.29 2.55 -19.09
N GLU A 67 -38.65 3.25 -20.03
CA GLU A 67 -37.26 3.65 -19.90
C GLU A 67 -37.05 4.62 -18.74
N GLN A 68 -37.92 5.61 -18.58
CA GLN A 68 -37.89 6.54 -17.46
C GLN A 68 -38.02 5.82 -16.11
N HIS A 69 -38.91 4.83 -16.01
CA HIS A 69 -39.06 4.02 -14.81
C HIS A 69 -37.76 3.28 -14.44
N VAL A 70 -37.09 2.68 -15.44
CA VAL A 70 -35.77 2.03 -15.25
C VAL A 70 -34.73 3.03 -14.74
N TRP A 71 -34.68 4.24 -15.31
CA TRP A 71 -33.75 5.28 -14.86
C TRP A 71 -34.03 5.75 -13.43
N ASP A 72 -35.30 5.90 -13.05
CA ASP A 72 -35.69 6.30 -11.68
C ASP A 72 -35.35 5.21 -10.65
N LEU A 73 -35.52 3.93 -11.03
CA LEU A 73 -35.08 2.77 -10.24
C LEU A 73 -33.55 2.75 -10.05
N LEU A 74 -32.79 2.96 -11.12
CA LEU A 74 -31.33 3.05 -11.07
C LEU A 74 -30.85 4.21 -10.17
N GLU A 75 -31.48 5.37 -10.27
CA GLU A 75 -31.19 6.53 -9.42
C GLU A 75 -31.51 6.24 -7.94
N THR A 76 -32.58 5.48 -7.69
CA THR A 76 -32.97 5.01 -6.34
C THR A 76 -31.94 4.03 -5.77
N ILE A 77 -31.54 3.00 -6.53
CA ILE A 77 -30.50 2.05 -6.12
C ILE A 77 -29.19 2.79 -5.82
N SER A 78 -28.77 3.68 -6.72
CA SER A 78 -27.58 4.50 -6.53
C SER A 78 -27.68 5.34 -5.25
N SER A 79 -28.81 6.01 -5.02
CA SER A 79 -29.03 6.82 -3.81
C SER A 79 -28.96 6.00 -2.52
N LEU A 80 -29.53 4.80 -2.50
CA LEU A 80 -29.44 3.87 -1.37
C LEU A 80 -27.99 3.45 -1.10
N ARG A 81 -27.23 3.13 -2.15
CA ARG A 81 -25.82 2.72 -2.05
C ARG A 81 -24.92 3.82 -1.50
N HIS A 82 -25.13 5.07 -1.94
CA HIS A 82 -24.41 6.24 -1.41
C HIS A 82 -24.86 6.64 0.00
N GLY A 83 -25.90 5.99 0.55
CA GLY A 83 -26.49 6.35 1.84
C GLY A 83 -27.33 7.63 1.79
N ASN A 84 -27.64 8.16 0.61
CA ASN A 84 -28.52 9.32 0.42
C ASN A 84 -30.00 8.91 0.50
N THR A 85 -30.38 8.48 1.70
CA THR A 85 -31.70 7.90 1.99
C THR A 85 -32.86 8.85 1.75
N LYS A 86 -32.66 10.17 1.91
CA LYS A 86 -33.70 11.17 1.62
C LYS A 86 -34.01 11.25 0.13
N GLU A 87 -32.99 11.20 -0.70
CA GLU A 87 -33.16 11.25 -2.15
C GLU A 87 -33.83 9.98 -2.66
N ALA A 88 -33.45 8.80 -2.14
CA ALA A 88 -34.11 7.55 -2.48
C ALA A 88 -35.63 7.57 -2.21
N ILE A 89 -36.06 8.15 -1.07
CA ILE A 89 -37.49 8.31 -0.76
C ILE A 89 -38.15 9.31 -1.72
N ARG A 90 -37.50 10.46 -1.96
CA ARG A 90 -38.01 11.51 -2.86
C ARG A 90 -38.20 11.01 -4.30
N LEU A 91 -37.31 10.14 -4.77
CA LEU A 91 -37.40 9.49 -6.07
C LEU A 91 -38.58 8.52 -6.13
N SER A 92 -38.76 7.71 -5.09
CA SER A 92 -39.91 6.81 -5.00
C SER A 92 -41.26 7.56 -4.91
N GLU A 93 -41.31 8.73 -4.27
CA GLU A 93 -42.51 9.58 -4.23
C GLU A 93 -42.87 10.14 -5.62
N ARG A 94 -41.87 10.31 -6.50
CA ARG A 94 -42.05 10.84 -7.86
C ARG A 94 -42.69 9.82 -8.80
N GLU A 95 -42.47 8.53 -8.56
CA GLU A 95 -43.00 7.43 -9.39
C GLU A 95 -44.48 7.10 -9.11
N ASP A 96 -45.15 7.80 -8.19
CA ASP A 96 -46.54 7.58 -7.78
C ASP A 96 -46.83 6.14 -7.29
N GLU A 97 -45.80 5.47 -6.76
CA GLU A 97 -45.90 4.15 -6.11
C GLU A 97 -45.79 4.30 -4.57
N PRO A 98 -46.90 4.59 -3.87
CA PRO A 98 -46.89 4.94 -2.45
C PRO A 98 -46.45 3.79 -1.55
N TRP A 99 -46.67 2.54 -1.98
CA TRP A 99 -46.24 1.37 -1.24
C TRP A 99 -44.72 1.31 -1.15
N ARG A 100 -44.00 1.45 -2.28
CA ARG A 100 -42.52 1.46 -2.32
C ARG A 100 -41.94 2.60 -1.49
N THR A 101 -42.55 3.78 -1.56
CA THR A 101 -42.16 4.93 -0.74
C THR A 101 -42.24 4.61 0.75
N MET A 102 -43.35 4.03 1.20
CA MET A 102 -43.55 3.64 2.60
C MET A 102 -42.49 2.63 3.05
N LEU A 103 -42.14 1.68 2.18
CA LEU A 103 -41.20 0.60 2.48
C LEU A 103 -39.76 1.09 2.54
N LEU A 104 -39.36 1.91 1.56
CA LEU A 104 -38.08 2.59 1.58
C LEU A 104 -37.95 3.46 2.83
N ALA A 105 -38.97 4.28 3.13
CA ALA A 105 -38.97 5.12 4.33
C ALA A 105 -38.82 4.31 5.61
N ARG A 106 -39.48 3.14 5.68
CA ARG A 106 -39.36 2.23 6.82
C ARG A 106 -37.96 1.64 6.93
N HIS A 107 -37.43 1.08 5.85
CA HIS A 107 -36.07 0.51 5.81
C HIS A 107 -35.01 1.55 6.22
N VAL A 108 -35.13 2.78 5.73
CA VAL A 108 -34.26 3.90 6.09
C VAL A 108 -34.34 4.19 7.59
N ASN A 109 -35.56 4.30 8.13
CA ASN A 109 -35.77 4.59 9.55
C ASN A 109 -35.20 3.47 10.44
N ASP A 110 -35.42 2.21 10.08
CA ASP A 110 -34.94 1.06 10.85
C ASP A 110 -33.41 0.99 10.82
N THR A 111 -32.80 1.21 9.66
CA THR A 111 -31.34 1.28 9.50
C THR A 111 -30.75 2.44 10.32
N GLN A 112 -31.40 3.61 10.35
CA GLN A 112 -30.96 4.76 11.15
C GLN A 112 -31.07 4.49 12.64
N ARG A 113 -32.14 3.84 13.10
CA ARG A 113 -32.32 3.45 14.51
C ARG A 113 -31.20 2.51 14.96
N ILE A 114 -30.86 1.52 14.15
CA ILE A 114 -29.77 0.58 14.46
C ILE A 114 -28.42 1.29 14.51
N LYS A 115 -28.14 2.16 13.55
CA LYS A 115 -26.93 3.01 13.58
C LYS A 115 -26.87 3.87 14.85
N GLY A 116 -28.03 4.29 15.37
CA GLY A 116 -28.16 5.00 16.64
C GLY A 116 -28.11 4.10 17.88
N GLY A 117 -27.97 2.78 17.74
CA GLY A 117 -27.97 1.82 18.85
C GLY A 117 -29.35 1.48 19.40
N TYR A 118 -30.42 1.83 18.69
CA TYR A 118 -31.80 1.56 19.11
C TYR A 118 -32.32 0.26 18.51
N LEU A 119 -33.08 -0.46 19.32
CA LEU A 119 -33.90 -1.59 18.88
C LEU A 119 -34.94 -1.15 17.85
N VAL A 120 -35.13 -1.99 16.84
CA VAL A 120 -36.22 -1.91 15.87
C VAL A 120 -37.26 -2.92 16.29
N GLU A 121 -38.41 -2.45 16.76
CA GLU A 121 -39.55 -3.31 17.03
C GLU A 121 -40.26 -3.62 15.71
N TRP A 122 -40.05 -4.84 15.22
CA TRP A 122 -40.99 -5.47 14.29
C TRP A 122 -42.03 -6.21 15.11
N LEU A 123 -43.32 -5.97 14.82
CA LEU A 123 -44.33 -6.97 15.15
C LEU A 123 -44.09 -8.17 14.20
N PRO A 124 -43.89 -9.39 14.70
CA PRO A 124 -43.55 -10.56 13.88
C PRO A 124 -44.50 -10.74 12.69
N ASP A 125 -45.79 -10.50 12.89
CA ASP A 125 -46.83 -10.63 11.87
C ASP A 125 -46.63 -9.66 10.69
N GLN A 126 -46.11 -8.45 10.95
CA GLN A 126 -45.84 -7.47 9.90
C GLN A 126 -44.64 -7.91 9.04
N ARG A 127 -43.62 -8.55 9.61
CA ARG A 127 -42.44 -9.01 8.86
C ARG A 127 -42.75 -10.25 8.02
N THR A 128 -43.54 -11.16 8.57
CA THR A 128 -43.97 -12.36 7.85
C THR A 128 -44.87 -11.99 6.67
N ALA A 129 -45.91 -11.17 6.91
CA ALA A 129 -46.78 -10.69 5.81
C ALA A 129 -45.99 -9.94 4.74
N TRP A 130 -44.95 -9.21 5.14
CA TRP A 130 -44.05 -8.49 4.26
C TRP A 130 -43.21 -9.43 3.36
N ARG A 131 -42.62 -10.50 3.92
CA ARG A 131 -41.92 -11.52 3.12
C ARG A 131 -42.86 -12.23 2.16
N GLU A 132 -44.03 -12.64 2.64
CA GLU A 132 -45.04 -13.31 1.82
C GLU A 132 -45.50 -12.44 0.66
N THR A 133 -45.70 -11.14 0.90
CA THR A 133 -46.08 -10.17 -0.15
C THR A 133 -44.98 -10.04 -1.20
N ASN A 134 -43.71 -10.01 -0.79
CA ASN A 134 -42.60 -9.89 -1.73
C ASN A 134 -42.34 -11.19 -2.52
N GLU A 135 -42.53 -12.36 -1.89
CA GLU A 135 -42.51 -13.65 -2.58
C GLU A 135 -43.63 -13.73 -3.63
N LEU A 136 -44.81 -13.20 -3.31
CA LEU A 136 -45.93 -13.07 -4.25
C LEU A 136 -45.59 -12.13 -5.42
N ILE A 137 -44.98 -10.97 -5.14
CA ILE A 137 -44.53 -10.04 -6.19
C ILE A 137 -43.51 -10.72 -7.11
N GLN A 138 -42.56 -11.47 -6.56
CA GLN A 138 -41.56 -12.22 -7.35
C GLN A 138 -42.13 -13.36 -8.16
N SER A 139 -43.23 -13.98 -7.73
CA SER A 139 -43.89 -15.05 -8.47
C SER A 139 -44.62 -14.57 -9.73
N GLN A 140 -44.68 -13.24 -9.95
CA GLN A 140 -45.18 -12.66 -11.18
C GLN A 140 -44.02 -12.60 -12.19
N ASP A 141 -44.15 -13.34 -13.31
CA ASP A 141 -43.12 -13.54 -14.36
C ASP A 141 -42.63 -12.26 -15.09
N GLU A 142 -43.01 -11.06 -14.64
CA GLU A 142 -42.75 -9.77 -15.34
C GLU A 142 -42.10 -8.69 -14.47
N VAL A 143 -41.51 -9.00 -13.31
CA VAL A 143 -40.83 -7.97 -12.50
C VAL A 143 -39.49 -7.59 -13.16
N ASP A 144 -39.31 -6.31 -13.45
CA ASP A 144 -38.05 -5.76 -13.97
C ASP A 144 -36.90 -6.02 -12.99
N GLN A 145 -35.71 -6.29 -13.52
CA GLN A 145 -34.54 -6.65 -12.70
C GLN A 145 -34.12 -5.53 -11.73
N TYR A 146 -34.38 -4.26 -12.09
CA TYR A 146 -34.05 -3.13 -11.21
C TYR A 146 -35.09 -2.96 -10.11
N GLU A 147 -36.36 -3.24 -10.41
CA GLU A 147 -37.41 -3.27 -9.39
C GLU A 147 -37.18 -4.42 -8.39
N ALA A 148 -36.86 -5.61 -8.91
CA ALA A 148 -36.43 -6.74 -8.09
C ALA A 148 -35.22 -6.36 -7.22
N ALA A 149 -34.23 -5.65 -7.77
CA ALA A 149 -33.07 -5.22 -7.00
C ALA A 149 -33.44 -4.23 -5.87
N VAL A 150 -34.29 -3.24 -6.12
CA VAL A 150 -34.77 -2.31 -5.07
C VAL A 150 -35.46 -3.08 -3.95
N ASN A 151 -36.34 -4.01 -4.30
CA ASN A 151 -37.03 -4.87 -3.33
C ASN A 151 -36.01 -5.75 -2.58
N GLY A 152 -35.08 -6.39 -3.28
CA GLY A 152 -33.99 -7.18 -2.70
C GLY A 152 -33.15 -6.40 -1.69
N ILE A 153 -32.83 -5.13 -1.96
CA ILE A 153 -32.09 -4.25 -1.04
C ILE A 153 -32.86 -4.04 0.27
N ILE A 154 -34.16 -3.77 0.18
CA ILE A 154 -35.04 -3.52 1.33
C ILE A 154 -35.24 -4.80 2.16
N MET A 155 -35.30 -5.94 1.48
CA MET A 155 -35.55 -7.27 2.06
C MET A 155 -34.31 -7.95 2.63
N GLY A 156 -33.12 -7.57 2.16
CA GLY A 156 -31.92 -8.37 2.38
C GLY A 156 -31.94 -9.68 1.59
N ASP A 157 -32.50 -9.67 0.38
CA ASP A 157 -32.33 -10.77 -0.58
C ASP A 157 -31.23 -10.42 -1.57
N ILE A 158 -30.05 -10.99 -1.33
CA ILE A 158 -28.89 -10.77 -2.17
C ILE A 158 -29.10 -11.26 -3.61
N ASN A 159 -29.87 -12.32 -3.84
CA ASN A 159 -30.01 -12.92 -5.17
C ASN A 159 -30.69 -11.98 -6.16
N GLN A 160 -31.55 -11.08 -5.67
CA GLN A 160 -32.20 -10.05 -6.47
C GLN A 160 -31.30 -8.85 -6.75
N VAL A 161 -30.30 -8.60 -5.90
CA VAL A 161 -29.39 -7.46 -6.03
C VAL A 161 -28.20 -7.80 -6.92
N LEU A 162 -27.72 -9.04 -6.91
CA LEU A 162 -26.55 -9.45 -7.70
C LEU A 162 -26.66 -9.24 -9.23
N PRO A 163 -27.83 -9.43 -9.89
CA PRO A 163 -27.95 -9.20 -11.33
C PRO A 163 -27.59 -7.77 -11.77
N VAL A 164 -27.84 -6.78 -10.91
CA VAL A 164 -27.55 -5.36 -11.17
C VAL A 164 -26.19 -4.92 -10.59
N CYS A 165 -25.42 -5.85 -10.02
CA CYS A 165 -24.06 -5.59 -9.51
C CYS A 165 -23.03 -5.75 -10.62
N HIS A 166 -22.37 -4.65 -10.99
CA HIS A 166 -21.37 -4.60 -12.07
C HIS A 166 -19.93 -4.47 -11.56
N SER A 167 -19.71 -3.91 -10.37
CA SER A 167 -18.38 -3.74 -9.78
C SER A 167 -18.08 -4.68 -8.62
N TRP A 168 -16.82 -4.73 -8.21
CA TRP A 168 -16.38 -5.40 -6.99
C TRP A 168 -17.10 -4.82 -5.75
N GLU A 169 -17.19 -3.49 -5.68
CA GLU A 169 -17.83 -2.75 -4.59
C GLU A 169 -19.32 -3.07 -4.49
N ASP A 170 -19.98 -3.28 -5.63
CA ASP A 170 -21.41 -3.62 -5.68
C ASP A 170 -21.67 -4.95 -4.96
N VAL A 171 -20.85 -5.96 -5.24
CA VAL A 171 -20.99 -7.30 -4.65
C VAL A 171 -20.73 -7.26 -3.14
N VAL A 172 -19.67 -6.59 -2.72
CA VAL A 172 -19.33 -6.44 -1.30
C VAL A 172 -20.42 -5.68 -0.56
N TRP A 173 -20.90 -4.57 -1.14
CA TRP A 173 -21.98 -3.78 -0.56
C TRP A 173 -23.29 -4.59 -0.45
N ALA A 174 -23.68 -5.31 -1.50
CA ALA A 174 -24.91 -6.11 -1.52
C ALA A 174 -24.90 -7.19 -0.43
N TYR A 175 -23.74 -7.82 -0.21
CA TYR A 175 -23.54 -8.76 0.88
C TYR A 175 -23.77 -8.12 2.25
N TYR A 176 -23.06 -7.04 2.57
CA TYR A 176 -23.18 -6.42 3.88
C TYR A 176 -24.55 -5.78 4.12
N ASN A 177 -25.16 -5.17 3.10
CA ASN A 177 -26.52 -4.67 3.20
C ASN A 177 -27.50 -5.80 3.58
N THR A 178 -27.36 -6.94 2.91
CA THR A 178 -28.16 -8.14 3.21
C THR A 178 -27.93 -8.63 4.64
N GLN A 179 -26.68 -8.70 5.10
CA GLN A 179 -26.38 -9.11 6.48
C GLN A 179 -26.95 -8.15 7.51
N VAL A 180 -26.91 -6.84 7.24
CA VAL A 180 -27.54 -5.83 8.10
C VAL A 180 -29.03 -6.08 8.16
N VAL A 181 -29.74 -6.19 7.03
CA VAL A 181 -31.19 -6.42 7.02
C VAL A 181 -31.57 -7.74 7.72
N LYS A 182 -30.82 -8.82 7.48
CA LYS A 182 -31.02 -10.09 8.19
C LYS A 182 -30.82 -9.97 9.70
N SER A 183 -29.87 -9.13 10.14
CA SER A 183 -29.68 -8.88 11.58
C SER A 183 -30.85 -8.11 12.21
N ILE A 184 -31.55 -7.26 11.43
CA ILE A 184 -32.80 -6.61 11.86
C ILE A 184 -33.89 -7.65 12.06
N ASP A 185 -34.04 -8.54 11.06
CA ASP A 185 -35.07 -9.57 11.03
C ASP A 185 -34.94 -10.56 12.17
N ASP A 186 -33.71 -10.95 12.45
CA ASP A 186 -33.43 -11.95 13.46
C ASP A 186 -33.67 -11.42 14.88
N GLN A 187 -33.68 -10.11 15.14
CA GLN A 187 -33.78 -9.49 16.49
C GLN A 187 -32.85 -10.14 17.55
N ILE A 188 -31.83 -10.90 17.12
CA ILE A 188 -31.07 -11.82 17.97
C ILE A 188 -29.89 -11.07 18.58
N TYR A 189 -30.05 -10.71 19.85
CA TYR A 189 -28.97 -10.39 20.79
C TYR A 189 -28.22 -11.62 21.30
N GLU A 190 -28.64 -12.84 20.95
CA GLU A 190 -27.86 -14.04 21.28
C GLU A 190 -26.63 -14.11 20.40
N LEU A 191 -25.57 -13.44 20.86
CA LEU A 191 -24.15 -13.70 20.61
C LEU A 191 -23.91 -14.53 19.34
N LYS A 192 -24.29 -14.00 18.17
CA LYS A 192 -23.84 -14.60 16.92
C LYS A 192 -22.33 -14.50 16.94
N ASP A 193 -21.70 -15.66 16.76
CA ASP A 193 -20.26 -15.78 16.62
C ASP A 193 -19.78 -14.74 15.61
N GLN A 194 -18.69 -14.02 15.93
CA GLN A 194 -18.18 -12.90 15.11
C GLN A 194 -17.95 -13.31 13.64
N SER A 195 -17.77 -14.61 13.42
CA SER A 195 -17.72 -15.29 12.12
C SER A 195 -18.93 -15.03 11.21
N SER A 196 -20.10 -14.69 11.77
CA SER A 196 -21.35 -14.44 11.01
C SER A 196 -21.30 -13.16 10.16
N PHE A 197 -20.39 -12.24 10.47
CA PHE A 197 -20.20 -10.98 9.74
C PHE A 197 -19.06 -11.06 8.71
N LEU A 198 -18.31 -12.15 8.66
CA LEU A 198 -17.25 -12.33 7.68
C LEU A 198 -17.82 -12.55 6.29
N LEU A 199 -17.18 -11.97 5.28
CA LEU A 199 -17.55 -12.15 3.89
C LEU A 199 -17.37 -13.62 3.49
N ASN A 200 -18.49 -14.26 3.11
CA ASN A 200 -18.47 -15.66 2.69
C ASN A 200 -17.61 -15.85 1.42
N ASN A 201 -16.88 -16.96 1.38
CA ASN A 201 -15.98 -17.35 0.29
C ASN A 201 -16.64 -17.36 -1.09
N GLU A 202 -17.94 -17.63 -1.18
CA GLU A 202 -18.70 -17.54 -2.44
C GLU A 202 -18.70 -16.11 -2.98
N TYR A 203 -19.04 -15.12 -2.15
CA TYR A 203 -19.06 -13.72 -2.55
C TYR A 203 -17.66 -13.12 -2.70
N VAL A 204 -16.65 -13.67 -2.01
CA VAL A 204 -15.24 -13.35 -2.30
C VAL A 204 -14.88 -13.73 -3.74
N LYS A 205 -15.29 -14.92 -4.21
CA LYS A 205 -15.04 -15.33 -5.60
C LYS A 205 -15.80 -14.45 -6.59
N LEU A 206 -17.08 -14.19 -6.32
CA LEU A 206 -17.90 -13.35 -7.18
C LEU A 206 -17.34 -11.92 -7.29
N ALA A 207 -16.89 -11.32 -6.19
CA ALA A 207 -16.27 -9.99 -6.21
C ALA A 207 -14.99 -10.00 -7.05
N LYS A 208 -14.15 -11.05 -6.95
CA LYS A 208 -12.95 -11.21 -7.79
C LYS A 208 -13.29 -11.41 -9.27
N GLU A 209 -14.41 -12.03 -9.58
CA GLU A 209 -14.85 -12.19 -10.98
C GLU A 209 -15.22 -10.83 -11.61
N LYS A 210 -15.73 -9.88 -10.82
CA LYS A 210 -16.02 -8.50 -11.28
C LYS A 210 -14.74 -7.69 -11.52
N ASP A 211 -13.67 -7.99 -10.80
CA ASP A 211 -12.35 -7.41 -11.03
C ASP A 211 -11.69 -7.87 -12.36
N ASN A 212 -12.21 -8.89 -13.05
CA ASN A 212 -11.63 -9.35 -14.33
C ASN A 212 -11.61 -8.26 -15.42
N SER A 213 -12.50 -7.27 -15.35
CA SER A 213 -12.51 -6.11 -16.24
C SER A 213 -11.58 -4.98 -15.79
N GLU A 214 -11.07 -5.01 -14.56
CA GLU A 214 -10.18 -3.99 -14.03
C GLU A 214 -8.74 -4.24 -14.50
N SER A 215 -8.11 -3.19 -15.02
CA SER A 215 -6.75 -3.22 -15.56
C SER A 215 -5.72 -2.64 -14.61
N ASN A 216 -6.16 -1.84 -13.62
CA ASN A 216 -5.29 -1.20 -12.67
C ASN A 216 -4.82 -2.19 -11.59
N THR A 217 -3.57 -2.62 -11.70
CA THR A 217 -2.93 -3.57 -10.77
C THR A 217 -2.93 -3.07 -9.32
N GLY A 218 -2.86 -1.76 -9.10
CA GLY A 218 -2.93 -1.17 -7.76
C GLY A 218 -4.30 -1.35 -7.11
N ILE A 219 -5.38 -1.09 -7.87
CA ILE A 219 -6.75 -1.30 -7.40
C ILE A 219 -6.97 -2.79 -7.08
N LEU A 220 -6.58 -3.69 -7.99
CA LEU A 220 -6.65 -5.13 -7.79
C LEU A 220 -5.90 -5.59 -6.52
N PHE A 221 -4.73 -5.01 -6.24
CA PHE A 221 -3.98 -5.32 -5.02
C PHE A 221 -4.77 -4.92 -3.76
N PHE A 222 -5.34 -3.72 -3.72
CA PHE A 222 -6.10 -3.24 -2.57
C PHE A 222 -7.45 -3.94 -2.41
N HIS A 223 -8.14 -4.28 -3.50
CA HIS A 223 -9.35 -5.11 -3.46
C HIS A 223 -9.05 -6.47 -2.83
N ASN A 224 -7.95 -7.12 -3.23
CA ASN A 224 -7.53 -8.38 -2.62
C ASN A 224 -7.16 -8.23 -1.13
N ALA A 225 -6.50 -7.14 -0.74
CA ALA A 225 -6.19 -6.84 0.65
C ALA A 225 -7.47 -6.67 1.49
N ILE A 226 -8.44 -5.91 0.98
CA ILE A 226 -9.73 -5.67 1.65
C ILE A 226 -10.52 -6.98 1.75
N LEU A 227 -10.62 -7.79 0.69
CA LEU A 227 -11.27 -9.10 0.74
C LEU A 227 -10.63 -10.02 1.79
N ALA A 228 -9.30 -10.00 1.92
CA ALA A 228 -8.60 -10.78 2.93
C ALA A 228 -8.92 -10.32 4.36
N ILE A 229 -9.10 -9.01 4.58
CA ILE A 229 -9.54 -8.48 5.87
C ILE A 229 -10.99 -8.88 6.14
N LEU A 230 -11.89 -8.67 5.18
CA LEU A 230 -13.32 -8.93 5.33
C LEU A 230 -13.66 -10.41 5.50
N SER A 231 -12.78 -11.32 5.08
CA SER A 231 -12.96 -12.77 5.20
C SER A 231 -12.05 -13.42 6.26
N ASP A 232 -11.27 -12.64 7.01
CA ASP A 232 -10.28 -13.12 8.00
C ASP A 232 -9.17 -14.05 7.43
N HIS A 233 -8.74 -13.78 6.19
CA HIS A 233 -7.66 -14.51 5.51
C HIS A 233 -6.37 -13.67 5.37
N ILE A 234 -6.15 -12.68 6.25
CA ILE A 234 -4.98 -11.78 6.20
C ILE A 234 -3.65 -12.54 6.20
N SER A 235 -3.52 -13.60 7.00
CA SER A 235 -2.32 -14.46 7.05
C SER A 235 -1.97 -15.06 5.67
N GLN A 236 -2.99 -15.54 4.96
CA GLN A 236 -2.82 -16.12 3.62
C GLN A 236 -2.49 -15.05 2.60
N PHE A 237 -3.14 -13.88 2.70
CA PHE A 237 -2.83 -12.74 1.85
C PHE A 237 -1.35 -12.33 1.98
N ILE A 238 -0.86 -12.08 3.20
CA ILE A 238 0.55 -11.71 3.46
C ILE A 238 1.52 -12.75 2.89
N THR A 239 1.21 -14.04 3.06
CA THR A 239 2.07 -15.13 2.57
C THR A 239 2.02 -15.28 1.05
N ASN A 240 0.96 -14.83 0.38
CA ASN A 240 0.81 -14.98 -1.07
C ASN A 240 1.01 -13.68 -1.84
N VAL A 241 1.40 -12.58 -1.16
CA VAL A 241 1.63 -11.31 -1.86
C VAL A 241 2.78 -11.47 -2.86
N ASP A 242 2.45 -11.25 -4.13
CA ASP A 242 3.41 -11.16 -5.21
C ASP A 242 3.79 -9.69 -5.48
N ILE A 243 4.85 -9.26 -4.81
CA ILE A 243 5.52 -7.97 -5.01
C ILE A 243 6.27 -7.86 -6.35
N THR A 244 6.42 -8.95 -7.11
CA THR A 244 7.05 -8.93 -8.44
C THR A 244 6.12 -8.45 -9.54
N THR A 245 4.83 -8.31 -9.24
CA THR A 245 3.83 -7.71 -10.12
C THR A 245 4.30 -6.36 -10.67
N SER A 246 4.05 -6.13 -11.96
CA SER A 246 4.40 -4.89 -12.64
C SER A 246 3.50 -3.74 -12.20
N PHE A 247 3.87 -3.09 -11.10
CA PHE A 247 3.35 -1.78 -10.70
C PHE A 247 4.18 -0.66 -11.33
N ASP A 248 3.55 0.47 -11.61
CA ASP A 248 4.28 1.72 -11.81
C ASP A 248 5.06 2.08 -10.53
N ILE A 249 6.02 3.00 -10.67
CA ILE A 249 6.94 3.35 -9.58
C ILE A 249 6.17 3.83 -8.35
N HIS A 250 5.20 4.73 -8.51
CA HIS A 250 4.47 5.32 -7.40
C HIS A 250 3.58 4.30 -6.69
N THR A 251 2.83 3.49 -7.46
CA THR A 251 1.99 2.43 -6.90
C THR A 251 2.84 1.39 -6.16
N ARG A 252 4.02 1.04 -6.68
CA ARG A 252 4.94 0.12 -6.00
C ARG A 252 5.34 0.64 -4.61
N GLU A 253 5.64 1.93 -4.48
CA GLU A 253 6.01 2.52 -3.19
C GLU A 253 4.85 2.48 -2.18
N LEU A 254 3.62 2.76 -2.64
CA LEU A 254 2.42 2.70 -1.81
C LEU A 254 2.10 1.26 -1.38
N VAL A 255 2.16 0.32 -2.31
CA VAL A 255 1.94 -1.12 -2.05
C VAL A 255 2.96 -1.63 -1.03
N LEU A 256 4.26 -1.37 -1.25
CA LEU A 256 5.32 -1.80 -0.32
C LEU A 256 5.16 -1.17 1.07
N ARG A 257 4.79 0.12 1.14
CA ARG A 257 4.52 0.80 2.41
C ARG A 257 3.36 0.16 3.14
N PHE A 258 2.24 -0.03 2.46
CA PHE A 258 1.03 -0.63 3.04
C PHE A 258 1.31 -2.04 3.54
N ILE A 259 1.86 -2.93 2.70
CA ILE A 259 2.06 -4.33 3.09
C ILE A 259 3.10 -4.46 4.20
N SER A 260 4.16 -3.66 4.20
CA SER A 260 5.18 -3.70 5.25
C SER A 260 4.63 -3.21 6.58
N ALA A 261 3.79 -2.16 6.58
CA ALA A 261 3.10 -1.71 7.78
C ALA A 261 2.09 -2.75 8.29
N LEU A 262 1.33 -3.38 7.39
CA LEU A 262 0.37 -4.44 7.73
C LEU A 262 1.07 -5.65 8.35
N ILE A 263 2.21 -6.07 7.79
CA ILE A 263 3.05 -7.15 8.32
C ILE A 263 3.47 -6.86 9.76
N ILE A 264 4.01 -5.67 10.03
CA ILE A 264 4.49 -5.31 11.37
C ILE A 264 3.31 -5.25 12.34
N TYR A 265 2.21 -4.60 11.96
CA TYR A 265 1.00 -4.55 12.77
C TYR A 265 0.50 -5.95 13.15
N TYR A 266 0.45 -6.86 12.17
CA TYR A 266 -0.01 -8.22 12.39
C TYR A 266 0.99 -9.05 13.22
N HIS A 267 2.29 -8.79 13.09
CA HIS A 267 3.31 -9.40 13.94
C HIS A 267 3.19 -8.94 15.40
N GLU A 268 3.15 -7.64 15.65
CA GLU A 268 3.13 -7.04 16.99
C GLU A 268 1.83 -7.33 17.74
N HIS A 269 0.68 -7.27 17.06
CA HIS A 269 -0.62 -7.41 17.73
C HIS A 269 -1.19 -8.84 17.68
N MET A 270 -0.83 -9.65 16.69
CA MET A 270 -1.37 -11.02 16.54
C MET A 270 -0.34 -12.12 16.80
N ASN A 271 0.88 -11.77 17.23
CA ASN A 271 1.98 -12.71 17.54
C ASN A 271 2.29 -13.70 16.42
N LYS A 272 2.16 -13.27 15.16
CA LYS A 272 2.41 -14.14 13.99
C LYS A 272 3.89 -14.14 13.64
N PRO A 273 4.51 -15.31 13.42
CA PRO A 273 5.93 -15.40 13.12
C PRO A 273 6.24 -14.78 11.76
N LEU A 274 7.35 -14.06 11.67
CA LEU A 274 7.88 -13.55 10.42
C LEU A 274 8.56 -14.69 9.65
N THR A 275 8.22 -14.83 8.37
CA THR A 275 8.76 -15.87 7.47
C THR A 275 9.76 -15.28 6.49
N ASP A 276 10.52 -16.13 5.80
CA ASP A 276 11.51 -15.69 4.79
C ASP A 276 10.93 -14.80 3.70
N GLN A 277 9.69 -15.08 3.27
CA GLN A 277 9.00 -14.24 2.29
C GLN A 277 8.66 -12.86 2.85
N VAL A 278 8.21 -12.81 4.09
CA VAL A 278 7.92 -11.56 4.80
C VAL A 278 9.19 -10.72 4.96
N TYR A 279 10.32 -11.35 5.31
CA TYR A 279 11.61 -10.66 5.38
C TYR A 279 12.04 -10.07 4.04
N LYS A 280 11.76 -10.74 2.90
CA LYS A 280 12.04 -10.17 1.57
C LYS A 280 11.25 -8.89 1.33
N ILE A 281 9.97 -8.86 1.71
CA ILE A 281 9.11 -7.67 1.56
C ILE A 281 9.62 -6.53 2.43
N LEU A 282 9.88 -6.80 3.72
CA LEU A 282 10.40 -5.79 4.66
C LEU A 282 11.77 -5.26 4.20
N ARG A 283 12.64 -6.14 3.73
CA ARG A 283 13.95 -5.77 3.16
C ARG A 283 13.78 -4.85 1.95
N GLN A 284 12.93 -5.19 0.99
CA GLN A 284 12.71 -4.35 -0.19
C GLN A 284 12.16 -2.96 0.16
N TYR A 285 11.26 -2.88 1.14
CA TYR A 285 10.76 -1.58 1.58
C TYR A 285 11.84 -0.77 2.32
N ALA A 286 12.66 -1.41 3.15
CA ALA A 286 13.79 -0.75 3.79
C ALA A 286 14.82 -0.25 2.76
N GLU A 287 15.18 -1.08 1.75
CA GLU A 287 16.05 -0.71 0.63
C GLU A 287 15.52 0.49 -0.15
N LEU A 288 14.22 0.51 -0.43
CA LEU A 288 13.56 1.64 -1.09
C LEU A 288 13.80 2.94 -0.30
N ASN A 289 13.69 2.93 1.02
CA ASN A 289 13.94 4.09 1.87
C ASN A 289 15.43 4.44 2.02
N GLY A 290 16.33 3.60 1.50
CA GLY A 290 17.77 3.84 1.44
C GLY A 290 18.26 4.42 0.10
N LYS A 291 17.38 4.62 -0.89
CA LYS A 291 17.74 5.17 -2.22
C LYS A 291 17.78 6.70 -2.22
N ARG A 292 18.57 7.28 -3.14
CA ARG A 292 18.78 8.74 -3.27
C ARG A 292 17.50 9.56 -3.35
N ASN A 293 16.53 9.10 -4.12
CA ASN A 293 15.26 9.79 -4.36
C ASN A 293 14.25 9.67 -3.20
N THR A 294 14.41 8.67 -2.34
CA THR A 294 13.45 8.30 -1.28
C THR A 294 14.14 8.19 0.07
N LEU A 295 15.26 8.91 0.25
CA LEU A 295 16.17 8.77 1.39
C LEU A 295 15.46 9.11 2.70
N ARG A 296 15.19 8.07 3.50
CA ARG A 296 14.57 8.14 4.83
C ARG A 296 15.26 7.14 5.76
N PRO A 297 16.46 7.47 6.28
CA PRO A 297 17.27 6.54 7.07
C PRO A 297 16.53 6.00 8.30
N LYS A 298 15.74 6.85 8.97
CA LYS A 298 14.90 6.45 10.11
C LYS A 298 13.91 5.33 9.76
N VAL A 299 13.31 5.41 8.58
CA VAL A 299 12.37 4.38 8.10
C VAL A 299 13.16 3.10 7.78
N LEU A 300 14.27 3.20 7.05
CA LEU A 300 15.14 2.05 6.79
C LEU A 300 15.55 1.33 8.08
N SER A 301 16.04 2.07 9.08
CA SER A 301 16.47 1.50 10.37
C SER A 301 15.33 0.83 11.12
N TYR A 302 14.14 1.44 11.15
CA TYR A 302 12.96 0.83 11.78
C TYR A 302 12.60 -0.52 11.16
N TYR A 303 12.51 -0.60 9.83
CA TYR A 303 12.15 -1.84 9.14
C TYR A 303 13.28 -2.89 9.17
N ALA A 304 14.55 -2.45 9.14
CA ALA A 304 15.70 -3.34 9.25
C ALA A 304 15.81 -4.01 10.63
N ALA A 305 15.26 -3.40 11.69
CA ALA A 305 15.24 -3.98 13.04
C ALA A 305 14.44 -5.29 13.11
N TYR A 306 13.45 -5.47 12.24
CA TYR A 306 12.63 -6.68 12.15
C TYR A 306 13.27 -7.81 11.32
N LEU A 307 14.41 -7.56 10.67
CA LEU A 307 15.08 -8.56 9.86
C LEU A 307 15.98 -9.46 10.71
N PRO A 308 16.22 -10.73 10.29
CA PRO A 308 17.26 -11.56 10.88
C PRO A 308 18.62 -10.86 10.79
N GLN A 309 19.48 -11.07 11.79
CA GLN A 309 20.75 -10.37 11.92
C GLN A 309 21.59 -10.38 10.64
N THR A 310 21.67 -11.50 9.92
CA THR A 310 22.42 -11.60 8.66
C THR A 310 21.90 -10.61 7.61
N LEU A 311 20.57 -10.61 7.37
CA LEU A 311 19.95 -9.72 6.38
C LEU A 311 20.00 -8.26 6.82
N GLN A 312 19.85 -8.00 8.12
CA GLN A 312 19.99 -6.67 8.70
C GLN A 312 21.40 -6.10 8.46
N ILE A 313 22.43 -6.88 8.78
CA ILE A 313 23.83 -6.46 8.63
C ILE A 313 24.13 -6.19 7.16
N ASP A 314 23.76 -7.09 6.26
CA ASP A 314 24.02 -6.93 4.83
C ASP A 314 23.31 -5.69 4.27
N LEU A 315 22.02 -5.51 4.55
CA LEU A 315 21.24 -4.35 4.08
C LEU A 315 21.80 -3.00 4.55
N VAL A 316 22.02 -2.87 5.85
CA VAL A 316 22.40 -1.57 6.44
C VAL A 316 23.85 -1.25 6.11
N SER A 317 24.73 -2.26 6.05
CA SER A 317 26.11 -2.04 5.64
C SER A 317 26.25 -1.59 4.19
N GLU A 318 25.45 -2.15 3.28
CA GLU A 318 25.35 -1.69 1.89
C GLU A 318 24.85 -0.24 1.83
N PHE A 319 23.83 0.10 2.62
CA PHE A 319 23.33 1.47 2.72
C PHE A 319 24.41 2.46 3.21
N PHE A 320 25.17 2.11 4.25
CA PHE A 320 26.27 2.95 4.75
C PHE A 320 27.38 3.13 3.71
N SER A 321 27.65 2.11 2.90
CA SER A 321 28.61 2.15 1.79
C SER A 321 28.13 2.96 0.57
N ASN A 322 26.82 3.13 0.37
CA ASN A 322 26.30 3.71 -0.87
C ASN A 322 26.49 5.24 -1.00
N TYR A 323 26.89 5.92 0.07
CA TYR A 323 27.00 7.37 0.12
C TYR A 323 28.28 7.81 0.81
N ASP A 324 28.74 9.01 0.45
CA ASP A 324 29.89 9.66 1.06
C ASP A 324 29.46 10.48 2.28
N TRP A 325 29.03 9.79 3.34
CA TRP A 325 28.59 10.41 4.59
C TRP A 325 29.74 11.19 5.26
N ASP A 326 29.45 12.42 5.69
CA ASP A 326 30.36 13.20 6.53
C ASP A 326 30.40 12.70 7.99
N GLU A 327 31.28 13.26 8.82
CA GLU A 327 31.46 12.79 10.21
C GLU A 327 30.19 12.92 11.06
N ASP A 328 29.47 14.03 10.90
CA ASP A 328 28.25 14.30 11.67
C ASP A 328 27.14 13.35 11.22
N GLU A 329 26.98 13.14 9.91
CA GLU A 329 26.03 12.20 9.32
C GLU A 329 26.31 10.76 9.76
N GLN A 330 27.59 10.34 9.76
CA GLN A 330 27.96 9.01 10.23
C GLN A 330 27.61 8.82 11.71
N SER A 331 27.89 9.81 12.57
CA SER A 331 27.53 9.75 14.00
C SER A 331 26.01 9.65 14.18
N ILE A 332 25.24 10.43 13.43
CA ILE A 332 23.77 10.41 13.48
C ILE A 332 23.24 9.02 13.06
N LEU A 333 23.77 8.45 11.98
CA LEU A 333 23.37 7.13 11.50
C LEU A 333 23.75 6.02 12.48
N TYR A 334 24.92 6.12 13.11
CA TYR A 334 25.38 5.19 14.12
C TYR A 334 24.46 5.20 15.35
N ASP A 335 24.17 6.39 15.89
CA ASP A 335 23.27 6.57 17.03
C ASP A 335 21.84 6.13 16.70
N MET A 336 21.37 6.42 15.49
CA MET A 336 20.07 5.95 15.00
C MET A 336 20.01 4.42 14.99
N GLY A 337 21.06 3.75 14.52
CA GLY A 337 21.16 2.29 14.55
C GLY A 337 21.03 1.74 15.97
N ARG A 338 21.66 2.39 16.96
CA ARG A 338 21.52 2.02 18.37
C ARG A 338 20.10 2.20 18.88
N GLN A 339 19.44 3.32 18.54
CA GLN A 339 18.06 3.62 18.97
C GLN A 339 17.06 2.57 18.47
N PHE A 340 17.25 2.04 17.26
CA PHE A 340 16.41 0.98 16.70
C PHE A 340 16.89 -0.44 17.02
N ASN A 341 17.86 -0.60 17.93
CA ASN A 341 18.43 -1.89 18.32
C ASN A 341 19.01 -2.70 17.14
N LEU A 342 19.61 -2.02 16.16
CA LEU A 342 20.38 -2.69 15.12
C LEU A 342 21.70 -3.20 15.70
N ASN A 343 22.24 -4.29 15.13
CA ASN A 343 23.59 -4.75 15.45
C ASN A 343 24.64 -3.84 14.81
N ILE A 344 24.73 -2.61 15.31
CA ILE A 344 25.51 -1.53 14.71
C ILE A 344 27.01 -1.83 14.70
N VAL A 345 27.50 -2.59 15.69
CA VAL A 345 28.88 -3.05 15.77
C VAL A 345 29.23 -3.95 14.59
N CYS A 346 28.40 -4.97 14.32
CA CYS A 346 28.61 -5.84 13.17
C CYS A 346 28.38 -5.13 11.83
N ILE A 347 27.42 -4.19 11.77
CA ILE A 347 27.17 -3.35 10.58
C ILE A 347 28.42 -2.52 10.26
N ALA A 348 28.96 -1.77 11.23
CA ALA A 348 30.15 -0.94 11.06
C ALA A 348 31.36 -1.77 10.61
N ARG A 349 31.58 -2.93 11.26
CA ARG A 349 32.62 -3.89 10.85
C ARG A 349 32.45 -4.33 9.40
N ARG A 350 31.23 -4.69 9.00
CA ARG A 350 30.91 -5.15 7.63
C ARG A 350 31.10 -4.04 6.60
N THR A 351 30.64 -2.82 6.90
CA THR A 351 30.80 -1.65 6.01
C THR A 351 32.27 -1.37 5.74
N ALA A 352 33.10 -1.30 6.78
CA ALA A 352 34.53 -1.07 6.63
C ALA A 352 35.20 -2.20 5.82
N ALA A 353 34.93 -3.45 6.17
CA ALA A 353 35.50 -4.61 5.48
C ALA A 353 35.14 -4.63 3.98
N ASN A 354 33.89 -4.31 3.62
CA ASN A 354 33.45 -4.27 2.23
C ASN A 354 34.20 -3.19 1.42
N GLU A 355 34.36 -1.98 1.97
CA GLU A 355 35.08 -0.89 1.30
C GLU A 355 36.57 -1.18 1.11
N ILE A 356 37.23 -1.83 2.09
CA ILE A 356 38.62 -2.31 1.91
C ILE A 356 38.71 -3.32 0.79
N ASP A 357 37.83 -4.33 0.80
CA ASP A 357 37.91 -5.42 -0.15
C ASP A 357 37.75 -4.90 -1.58
N ILE A 358 36.84 -3.93 -1.77
CA ILE A 358 36.65 -3.22 -3.04
C ILE A 358 37.94 -2.46 -3.41
N PHE A 359 38.46 -1.64 -2.48
CA PHE A 359 39.67 -0.84 -2.70
C PHE A 359 40.88 -1.70 -3.12
N LEU A 360 41.17 -2.78 -2.38
CA LEU A 360 42.32 -3.64 -2.65
C LEU A 360 42.18 -4.47 -3.94
N LYS A 361 40.98 -4.96 -4.28
CA LYS A 361 40.74 -5.70 -5.54
C LYS A 361 40.92 -4.81 -6.77
N GLU A 362 40.48 -3.55 -6.70
CA GLU A 362 40.63 -2.61 -7.81
C GLU A 362 42.08 -2.15 -8.00
N GLU A 363 42.80 -1.87 -6.91
CA GLU A 363 44.22 -1.49 -6.91
C GLU A 363 45.13 -2.61 -7.47
N THR A 364 44.89 -3.86 -7.06
CA THR A 364 45.64 -5.03 -7.57
C THR A 364 45.39 -5.27 -9.05
N SER A 365 44.18 -5.00 -9.54
CA SER A 365 43.83 -5.09 -10.97
C SER A 365 44.56 -4.04 -11.80
N LYS A 366 44.73 -2.81 -11.28
CA LYS A 366 45.52 -1.75 -11.94
C LYS A 366 47.03 -2.06 -11.97
N LYS A 367 47.58 -2.65 -10.90
CA LYS A 367 48.99 -3.09 -10.83
C LYS A 367 49.35 -4.12 -11.91
N ARG A 368 48.42 -4.99 -12.31
CA ARG A 368 48.63 -5.95 -13.41
C ARG A 368 48.72 -5.29 -14.80
N ILE A 369 48.15 -4.10 -14.97
CA ILE A 369 48.10 -3.38 -16.26
C ILE A 369 49.30 -2.44 -16.40
N MET A 370 49.79 -1.84 -15.31
CA MET A 370 50.93 -0.92 -15.32
C MET A 370 52.12 -1.48 -14.53
N SER A 371 52.83 -2.46 -15.12
CA SER A 371 54.18 -2.78 -14.65
C SER A 371 55.16 -1.70 -15.13
N ARG A 372 55.78 -0.97 -14.17
CA ARG A 372 56.91 -0.02 -14.31
C ARG A 372 56.61 1.45 -14.66
N ALA A 373 55.71 2.09 -13.93
CA ALA A 373 55.84 3.54 -13.72
C ALA A 373 55.67 3.82 -12.22
N ILE A 374 56.74 4.31 -11.57
CA ILE A 374 56.69 4.87 -10.22
C ILE A 374 55.83 6.11 -10.32
N ARG A 375 54.58 6.04 -9.85
CA ARG A 375 53.71 7.22 -9.73
C ARG A 375 54.02 7.88 -8.40
N PHE A 376 54.57 9.10 -8.47
CA PHE A 376 54.45 10.06 -7.39
C PHE A 376 53.06 10.69 -7.54
N GLU A 377 52.04 10.05 -6.99
CA GLU A 377 50.72 10.67 -6.82
C GLU A 377 50.75 11.39 -5.47
N ASP A 378 50.95 12.71 -5.49
CA ASP A 378 50.92 13.56 -4.27
C ASP A 378 49.50 13.72 -3.71
N ASP A 379 48.46 13.41 -4.50
CA ASP A 379 47.06 13.51 -4.07
C ASP A 379 46.47 12.14 -3.72
N ILE A 380 45.81 12.07 -2.55
CA ILE A 380 45.00 10.91 -2.15
C ILE A 380 43.84 10.77 -3.14
N SER A 381 43.76 9.62 -3.80
CA SER A 381 42.64 9.35 -4.72
C SER A 381 41.30 9.43 -4.00
N GLU A 382 40.24 9.88 -4.68
CA GLU A 382 38.87 9.90 -4.11
C GLU A 382 38.42 8.53 -3.58
N ARG A 383 38.95 7.43 -4.16
CA ARG A 383 38.70 6.07 -3.67
C ARG A 383 39.38 5.80 -2.32
N ALA A 384 40.62 6.23 -2.18
CA ALA A 384 41.33 6.13 -0.91
C ALA A 384 40.63 6.99 0.15
N LYS A 385 40.18 8.21 -0.18
CA LYS A 385 39.37 9.05 0.73
C LYS A 385 38.09 8.35 1.18
N ARG A 386 37.36 7.69 0.25
CA ARG A 386 36.17 6.89 0.59
C ARG A 386 36.49 5.71 1.52
N CYS A 387 37.60 5.00 1.27
CA CYS A 387 38.07 3.94 2.15
C CYS A 387 38.43 4.48 3.56
N LEU A 388 39.09 5.64 3.64
CA LEU A 388 39.39 6.31 4.91
C LEU A 388 38.15 6.83 5.63
N ARG A 389 37.10 7.25 4.93
CA ARG A 389 35.81 7.56 5.55
C ARG A 389 35.19 6.30 6.16
N SER A 390 35.29 5.16 5.48
CA SER A 390 34.76 3.89 6.00
C SER A 390 35.48 3.42 7.28
N PHE A 391 36.74 3.82 7.44
CA PHE A 391 37.53 3.55 8.65
C PHE A 391 36.92 4.17 9.90
N LYS A 392 36.31 5.36 9.75
CA LYS A 392 35.73 6.11 10.89
C LYS A 392 34.58 5.35 11.56
N TRP A 393 33.84 4.52 10.82
CA TRP A 393 32.82 3.64 11.41
C TRP A 393 33.39 2.72 12.50
N LEU A 394 34.64 2.27 12.37
CA LEU A 394 35.31 1.41 13.35
C LEU A 394 35.76 2.19 14.60
N LEU A 395 35.93 3.51 14.48
CA LEU A 395 36.38 4.36 15.58
C LEU A 395 35.23 4.77 16.51
N MET A 396 33.98 4.50 16.13
CA MET A 396 32.78 4.88 16.88
C MET A 396 32.52 3.99 18.10
N ASP A 397 33.16 2.81 18.18
CA ASP A 397 32.96 1.85 19.27
C ASP A 397 34.28 1.23 19.72
N GLU A 398 34.52 1.20 21.03
CA GLU A 398 35.73 0.62 21.62
C GLU A 398 35.89 -0.87 21.32
N THR A 399 34.79 -1.60 21.10
CA THR A 399 34.81 -3.03 20.75
C THR A 399 35.37 -3.29 19.35
N LEU A 400 35.41 -2.27 18.49
CA LEU A 400 35.91 -2.32 17.12
C LEU A 400 37.35 -1.81 16.98
N TYR A 401 37.99 -1.35 18.06
CA TYR A 401 39.34 -0.80 17.99
C TYR A 401 40.39 -1.82 17.52
N PHE A 402 40.21 -3.10 17.87
CA PHE A 402 41.04 -4.16 17.29
C PHE A 402 40.87 -4.26 15.78
N ASP A 403 39.63 -4.26 15.30
CA ASP A 403 39.31 -4.28 13.87
C ASP A 403 39.93 -3.05 13.17
N ALA A 404 39.90 -1.88 13.82
CA ALA A 404 40.53 -0.65 13.31
C ALA A 404 42.06 -0.76 13.21
N VAL A 405 42.76 -1.34 14.19
CA VAL A 405 44.21 -1.54 14.11
C VAL A 405 44.56 -2.49 12.96
N CYS A 406 43.86 -3.62 12.83
CA CYS A 406 44.03 -4.57 11.73
C CYS A 406 43.84 -3.90 10.36
N PHE A 407 42.78 -3.10 10.24
CA PHE A 407 42.42 -2.35 9.04
C PHE A 407 43.50 -1.33 8.68
N ALA A 408 44.00 -0.57 9.66
CA ALA A 408 45.06 0.41 9.47
C ALA A 408 46.34 -0.26 8.95
N ASN A 409 46.78 -1.36 9.57
CA ASN A 409 47.95 -2.10 9.12
C ASN A 409 47.80 -2.62 7.69
N GLN A 410 46.62 -3.16 7.35
CA GLN A 410 46.36 -3.66 6.00
C GLN A 410 46.47 -2.55 4.94
N LEU A 411 45.93 -1.37 5.22
CA LEU A 411 46.03 -0.22 4.31
C LEU A 411 47.45 0.36 4.25
N ILE A 412 48.17 0.46 5.38
CA ILE A 412 49.55 0.93 5.40
C ILE A 412 50.46 -0.02 4.62
N ARG A 413 50.34 -1.34 4.79
CA ARG A 413 51.03 -2.34 3.96
C ARG A 413 50.81 -2.08 2.47
N HIS A 414 49.56 -1.83 2.11
CA HIS A 414 49.19 -1.58 0.72
C HIS A 414 49.78 -0.27 0.19
N ALA A 415 49.68 0.82 0.97
CA ALA A 415 50.19 2.14 0.64
C ALA A 415 51.73 2.16 0.47
N LEU A 416 52.46 1.49 1.38
CA LEU A 416 53.91 1.30 1.26
C LEU A 416 54.26 0.49 0.00
N ALA A 417 53.47 -0.55 -0.32
CA ALA A 417 53.66 -1.34 -1.53
C ALA A 417 53.30 -0.58 -2.83
N THR A 418 52.56 0.53 -2.76
CA THR A 418 52.31 1.44 -3.90
C THR A 418 53.19 2.68 -3.90
N SER A 419 54.10 2.83 -2.94
CA SER A 419 54.87 4.07 -2.71
C SER A 419 54.00 5.31 -2.44
N ASN A 420 52.77 5.14 -1.95
CA ASN A 420 51.90 6.25 -1.54
C ASN A 420 52.07 6.54 -0.05
N ASN A 421 53.12 7.28 0.29
CA ASN A 421 53.45 7.59 1.70
C ASN A 421 52.42 8.53 2.35
N HIS A 422 51.82 9.45 1.57
CA HIS A 422 50.81 10.39 2.07
C HIS A 422 49.57 9.66 2.60
N LEU A 423 49.10 8.62 1.91
CA LEU A 423 47.99 7.78 2.40
C LEU A 423 48.35 7.09 3.72
N ALA A 424 49.59 6.59 3.84
CA ALA A 424 50.04 5.92 5.06
C ALA A 424 50.13 6.90 6.25
N GLU A 425 50.62 8.11 6.03
CA GLU A 425 50.67 9.18 7.04
C GLU A 425 49.27 9.63 7.47
N GLU A 426 48.33 9.75 6.54
CA GLU A 426 46.95 10.13 6.83
C GLU A 426 46.24 9.07 7.69
N ILE A 427 46.43 7.77 7.39
CA ILE A 427 45.88 6.67 8.21
C ILE A 427 46.38 6.75 9.66
N LEU A 428 47.68 7.02 9.84
CA LEU A 428 48.29 7.17 11.16
C LEU A 428 47.76 8.40 11.90
N THR A 429 47.44 9.48 11.17
CA THR A 429 46.86 10.70 11.73
C THR A 429 45.42 10.47 12.21
N ILE A 430 44.64 9.69 11.45
CA ILE A 430 43.25 9.40 11.79
C ILE A 430 43.16 8.48 13.01
N LEU A 431 44.13 7.60 13.25
CA LEU A 431 44.15 6.69 14.40
C LEU A 431 44.73 7.36 15.65
N PRO A 432 43.91 7.81 16.62
CA PRO A 432 44.39 8.52 17.79
C PRO A 432 45.23 7.60 18.69
N VAL A 433 46.22 8.18 19.38
CA VAL A 433 47.06 7.45 20.35
C VAL A 433 46.23 6.86 21.50
N SER A 434 45.10 7.49 21.84
CA SER A 434 44.16 6.98 22.85
C SER A 434 43.59 5.60 22.50
N ILE A 435 43.34 5.31 21.22
CA ILE A 435 42.86 3.99 20.76
C ILE A 435 43.94 2.94 20.95
N THR A 436 45.19 3.29 20.67
CA THR A 436 46.33 2.38 20.87
C THR A 436 46.48 2.04 22.35
N ASN A 437 46.30 3.00 23.25
CA ASN A 437 46.33 2.76 24.70
C ASN A 437 45.20 1.83 25.17
N VAL A 438 43.97 1.98 24.66
CA VAL A 438 42.84 1.09 24.98
C VAL A 438 43.12 -0.33 24.49
N CYS A 439 43.63 -0.48 23.27
CA CYS A 439 44.02 -1.78 22.72
C CYS A 439 45.14 -2.45 23.53
N VAL A 440 46.14 -1.70 24.01
CA VAL A 440 47.22 -2.22 24.88
C VAL A 440 46.68 -2.71 26.23
N LEU A 441 45.66 -2.05 26.78
CA LEU A 441 44.99 -2.53 27.99
C LEU A 441 44.21 -3.83 27.73
N GLN A 442 43.59 -3.96 26.54
CA GLN A 442 42.86 -5.15 26.11
C GLN A 442 43.79 -6.30 25.65
N SER A 443 45.05 -6.03 25.31
CA SER A 443 46.00 -7.01 24.76
C SER A 443 46.67 -7.91 25.80
N GLN A 444 46.44 -7.68 27.09
CA GLN A 444 47.00 -8.50 28.17
C GLN A 444 46.55 -9.98 28.09
N GLU A 445 45.55 -10.31 27.25
CA GLU A 445 45.00 -11.66 27.09
C GLU A 445 45.07 -12.23 25.66
N LYS A 446 45.54 -11.49 24.64
CA LYS A 446 45.49 -11.92 23.22
C LYS A 446 46.78 -11.66 22.43
N VAL A 447 47.45 -12.73 22.02
CA VAL A 447 48.73 -12.69 21.26
C VAL A 447 48.61 -12.05 19.87
N SER A 448 47.48 -12.24 19.16
CA SER A 448 47.27 -11.62 17.84
C SER A 448 47.40 -10.11 17.97
N LEU A 449 46.56 -9.50 18.82
CA LEU A 449 46.48 -8.05 19.02
C LEU A 449 47.85 -7.42 19.31
N LEU A 450 48.73 -8.11 20.04
CA LEU A 450 50.10 -7.64 20.28
C LEU A 450 50.94 -7.53 18.99
N ASN A 451 50.81 -8.48 18.06
CA ASN A 451 51.52 -8.43 16.78
C ASN A 451 51.03 -7.27 15.92
N GLU A 452 49.72 -7.06 15.85
CA GLU A 452 49.15 -5.96 15.07
C GLU A 452 49.50 -4.59 15.68
N LEU A 453 49.58 -4.47 17.01
CA LEU A 453 50.05 -3.26 17.68
C LEU A 453 51.53 -2.98 17.41
N ASN A 454 52.39 -3.99 17.53
CA ASN A 454 53.82 -3.86 17.25
C ASN A 454 54.06 -3.43 15.79
N GLU A 455 53.30 -3.98 14.84
CA GLU A 455 53.38 -3.61 13.43
C GLU A 455 53.02 -2.13 13.22
N LEU A 456 51.93 -1.66 13.84
CA LEU A 456 51.51 -0.27 13.77
C LEU A 456 52.56 0.69 14.37
N GLU A 457 53.15 0.33 15.51
CA GLU A 457 54.24 1.10 16.12
C GLU A 457 55.46 1.19 15.21
N ASN A 458 55.86 0.10 14.56
CA ASN A 458 56.93 0.11 13.57
C ASN A 458 56.63 1.06 12.40
N TYR A 459 55.37 1.13 11.95
CA TYR A 459 54.96 2.10 10.92
C TYR A 459 55.04 3.55 11.40
N ARG A 460 54.67 3.83 12.65
CA ARG A 460 54.84 5.16 13.24
C ARG A 460 56.32 5.58 13.25
N HIS A 461 57.23 4.71 13.69
CA HIS A 461 58.67 4.98 13.65
C HIS A 461 59.19 5.19 12.22
N LEU A 462 58.74 4.38 11.27
CA LEU A 462 59.19 4.44 9.87
C LEU A 462 58.78 5.73 9.15
N LEU A 463 57.53 6.17 9.35
CA LEU A 463 56.91 7.24 8.56
C LEU A 463 56.95 8.60 9.24
N LEU A 464 56.83 8.65 10.57
CA LEU A 464 56.79 9.92 11.33
C LEU A 464 58.17 10.26 11.96
N GLY A 465 59.11 9.32 11.99
CA GLY A 465 60.40 9.46 12.69
C GLY A 465 60.23 9.55 14.21
N ASP A 466 61.33 9.51 14.96
CA ASP A 466 61.35 9.58 16.43
C ASP A 466 60.99 10.98 17.00
N ASN A 467 60.09 11.73 16.35
CA ASN A 467 59.55 13.00 16.85
C ASN A 467 58.10 12.80 17.32
N LEU A 468 57.92 12.03 18.38
CA LEU A 468 56.79 12.11 19.30
C LEU A 468 57.31 12.13 20.74
#